data_AF-A0A838GAN1-F1
#
_entry.id   AF-A0A838GAN1-F1
#
_cell.length_a   1.000
_cell.length_b   1.000
_cell.length_c   1.000
_cell.angle_alpha   90.00
_cell.angle_beta   90.00
_cell.angle_gamma   90.00
#
_symmetry.space_group_name_H-M   'P 1'
#
loop_
_entity.id
_entity.type
_entity.pdbx_description
1 polymer ?
#
loop_
_entity_poly.entity_id
_entity_poly.type
_entity_poly.pdbx_seq_one_letter_code
_entity_poly.pdbx_strand_id
1 'polypeptide(L)'
;MVVYRPRRSRSSPRGGICVFAGTRSFVVSSLPVIQITPVREQQYSPPRLPLNGKRFFIWTIGCQMNEADSAKVAAMLQEVGYQPTDNEQEADIVVLNSCVVRQAAEDRVSGKLNALARLKRQKPEMPLVLTGCMVTKQQEKLKQQFPHVDLFFDPSEFDKLQQVVPELAMLD
;
A
#
# COMPACT_ATOMS: atom_id res chain seq x y z
N MET A 1 -25.75 1.61 5.94
CA MET A 1 -24.91 0.74 6.80
C MET A 1 -23.53 0.70 6.15
N VAL A 2 -22.47 1.39 6.57
CA VAL A 2 -22.19 2.41 7.60
C VAL A 2 -21.51 3.57 6.87
N VAL A 3 -22.24 4.57 6.36
CA VAL A 3 -22.38 5.94 6.89
C VAL A 3 -21.05 6.63 7.27
N TYR A 4 -20.40 7.32 6.32
CA TYR A 4 -19.56 8.49 6.63
C TYR A 4 -20.38 9.75 6.32
N ARG A 5 -20.54 10.61 7.34
CA ARG A 5 -21.58 11.63 7.43
C ARG A 5 -20.96 13.01 7.14
N PRO A 6 -21.15 13.64 5.97
CA PRO A 6 -20.74 15.03 5.81
C PRO A 6 -21.65 15.92 6.66
N ARG A 7 -21.03 16.75 7.50
CA ARG A 7 -21.67 17.67 8.44
C ARG A 7 -22.55 18.65 7.65
N ARG A 8 -23.87 18.42 7.62
CA ARG A 8 -24.85 19.39 7.12
C ARG A 8 -24.83 20.60 8.06
N SER A 9 -24.33 21.76 7.60
CA SER A 9 -24.86 23.03 8.11
C SER A 9 -26.19 23.28 7.40
N ARG A 10 -27.25 23.26 8.21
CA ARG A 10 -28.62 23.58 7.81
C ARG A 10 -28.71 25.05 7.42
N SER A 11 -29.31 25.28 6.25
CA SER A 11 -30.35 26.28 5.96
C SER A 11 -30.48 27.48 6.89
N SER A 12 -30.36 28.68 6.31
CA SER A 12 -31.56 29.51 6.17
C SER A 12 -31.37 30.53 5.05
N PRO A 13 -32.35 30.71 4.15
CA PRO A 13 -32.40 31.83 3.22
C PRO A 13 -33.09 33.04 3.86
N ARG A 14 -32.78 34.21 3.28
CA ARG A 14 -33.48 35.51 3.35
C ARG A 14 -32.92 36.56 4.32
N GLY A 15 -32.52 37.67 3.71
CA GLY A 15 -32.89 39.00 4.17
C GLY A 15 -31.78 39.75 4.91
N GLY A 16 -31.22 40.77 4.27
CA GLY A 16 -30.40 41.76 4.95
C GLY A 16 -29.38 42.42 4.04
N ILE A 17 -29.82 43.45 3.31
CA ILE A 17 -28.92 44.46 2.75
C ILE A 17 -28.16 45.07 3.92
N CYS A 18 -26.83 45.07 3.87
CA CYS A 18 -26.03 45.96 4.70
C CYS A 18 -24.90 46.54 3.85
N VAL A 19 -25.18 47.73 3.32
CA VAL A 19 -24.21 48.62 2.69
C VAL A 19 -23.29 49.12 3.79
N PHE A 20 -21.98 48.90 3.68
CA PHE A 20 -21.00 49.73 4.38
C PHE A 20 -19.85 50.10 3.45
N ALA A 21 -19.74 51.42 3.26
CA ALA A 21 -18.71 52.11 2.53
C ALA A 21 -17.34 51.95 3.23
N GLY A 22 -16.28 51.79 2.45
CA GLY A 22 -14.92 51.64 2.98
C GLY A 22 -13.91 51.56 1.84
N THR A 23 -13.61 52.72 1.26
CA THR A 23 -12.56 52.93 0.26
C THR A 23 -11.19 52.50 0.80
N ARG A 24 -10.61 51.43 0.25
CA ARG A 24 -9.16 51.26 0.13
C ARG A 24 -8.86 50.28 -1.00
N SER A 25 -8.59 50.83 -2.18
CA SER A 25 -8.09 50.10 -3.34
C SER A 25 -6.69 49.58 -3.03
N PHE A 26 -6.59 48.32 -2.59
CA PHE A 26 -5.35 47.57 -2.74
C PHE A 26 -5.34 47.02 -4.16
N VAL A 27 -4.49 47.60 -5.01
CA VAL A 27 -4.21 47.08 -6.34
C VAL A 27 -3.40 45.79 -6.13
N VAL A 28 -4.09 44.64 -6.13
CA VAL A 28 -3.43 43.34 -6.16
C VAL A 28 -2.78 43.24 -7.54
N SER A 29 -1.49 43.53 -7.58
CA SER A 29 -0.61 43.34 -8.72
C SER A 29 -0.85 41.97 -9.35
N SER A 30 -1.05 42.01 -10.66
CA SER A 30 -1.35 40.93 -11.58
C SER A 30 -0.37 39.75 -11.43
N LEU A 31 -0.72 38.77 -10.62
CA LEU A 31 -0.22 37.42 -10.77
C LEU A 31 -1.15 36.69 -11.76
N PRO A 32 -0.61 36.04 -12.81
CA PRO A 32 -1.45 35.33 -13.76
C PRO A 32 -2.19 34.22 -13.03
N VAL A 33 -3.52 34.25 -13.11
CA VAL A 33 -4.35 33.12 -12.71
C VAL A 33 -3.95 31.96 -13.61
N ILE A 34 -3.21 30.99 -13.07
CA ILE A 34 -2.91 29.73 -13.75
C ILE A 34 -4.27 29.07 -13.97
N GLN A 35 -4.77 29.15 -15.20
CA GLN A 35 -5.96 28.42 -15.59
C GLN A 35 -5.60 26.94 -15.55
N ILE A 36 -6.05 26.26 -14.50
CA ILE A 36 -6.03 24.81 -14.42
C ILE A 36 -7.02 24.33 -15.48
N THR A 37 -6.53 23.95 -16.65
CA THR A 37 -7.34 23.23 -17.62
C THR A 37 -7.73 21.89 -16.99
N PRO A 38 -9.02 21.50 -17.02
CA PRO A 38 -9.41 20.20 -16.50
C PRO A 38 -8.68 19.12 -17.31
N VAL A 39 -7.94 18.26 -16.61
CA VAL A 39 -7.37 17.05 -17.21
C VAL A 39 -8.55 16.27 -17.78
N ARG A 40 -8.60 16.16 -19.11
CA ARG A 40 -9.65 15.44 -19.83
C ARG A 40 -9.60 14.00 -19.34
N GLU A 41 -10.70 13.50 -18.75
CA GLU A 41 -10.91 12.09 -18.44
C GLU A 41 -10.90 11.29 -19.74
N GLN A 42 -9.72 11.06 -20.30
CA GLN A 42 -9.53 9.98 -21.26
C GLN A 42 -9.66 8.69 -20.46
N GLN A 43 -10.61 7.86 -20.86
CA GLN A 43 -10.93 6.58 -20.24
C GLN A 43 -9.65 5.76 -20.02
N TYR A 44 -9.10 5.82 -18.80
CA TYR A 44 -8.02 4.95 -18.38
C TYR A 44 -8.62 3.54 -18.28
N SER A 45 -8.43 2.75 -19.33
CA SER A 45 -8.64 1.32 -19.25
C SER A 45 -7.33 0.75 -18.72
N PRO A 46 -7.27 0.26 -17.46
CA PRO A 46 -6.08 -0.42 -16.99
C PRO A 46 -5.78 -1.58 -17.96
N PRO A 47 -4.50 -1.87 -18.24
CA PRO A 47 -4.15 -3.03 -19.07
C PRO A 47 -4.85 -4.26 -18.49
N ARG A 48 -5.65 -4.96 -19.32
CA ARG A 48 -6.27 -6.22 -18.91
C ARG A 48 -5.17 -7.28 -18.89
N LEU A 49 -4.51 -7.35 -17.76
CA LEU A 49 -3.50 -8.37 -17.49
C LEU A 49 -4.18 -9.73 -17.40
N PRO A 50 -3.50 -10.80 -17.79
CA PRO A 50 -4.04 -12.14 -17.66
C PRO A 50 -4.38 -12.37 -16.19
N LEU A 51 -5.67 -12.58 -15.89
CA LEU A 51 -6.10 -13.04 -14.57
C LEU A 51 -5.65 -14.50 -14.45
N ASN A 52 -4.39 -14.67 -14.08
CA ASN A 52 -3.78 -15.94 -13.69
C ASN A 52 -4.46 -16.55 -12.46
N GLY A 53 -5.51 -15.92 -11.92
CA GLY A 53 -6.33 -16.39 -10.79
C GLY A 53 -5.59 -16.36 -9.46
N LYS A 54 -4.32 -15.94 -9.48
CA LYS A 54 -3.44 -15.91 -8.33
C LYS A 54 -3.81 -14.73 -7.43
N ARG A 55 -3.70 -14.96 -6.12
CA ARG A 55 -4.02 -13.97 -5.10
C ARG A 55 -2.81 -13.64 -4.25
N PHE A 56 -2.74 -12.40 -3.78
CA PHE A 56 -1.72 -11.97 -2.84
C PHE A 56 -2.35 -11.43 -1.56
N PHE A 57 -1.69 -11.69 -0.43
CA PHE A 57 -2.03 -11.13 0.86
C PHE A 57 -0.84 -10.32 1.38
N ILE A 58 -1.06 -9.05 1.69
CA ILE A 58 -0.06 -8.19 2.30
C ILE A 58 -0.51 -7.84 3.71
N TRP A 59 0.34 -8.14 4.70
CA TRP A 59 0.13 -7.71 6.07
C TRP A 59 1.17 -6.67 6.46
N THR A 60 0.68 -5.48 6.80
CA THR A 60 1.52 -4.32 7.11
C THR A 60 1.45 -4.01 8.59
N ILE A 61 2.61 -3.83 9.21
CA ILE A 61 2.72 -3.35 10.59
C ILE A 61 3.85 -2.33 10.69
N GLY A 62 3.54 -1.08 11.05
CA GLY A 62 4.56 -0.05 11.12
C GLY A 62 4.01 1.36 11.05
N CYS A 63 4.69 2.19 10.25
CA CYS A 63 4.32 3.58 10.01
C CYS A 63 3.78 3.78 8.58
N GLN A 64 3.46 5.02 8.23
CA GLN A 64 2.97 5.41 6.90
C GLN A 64 3.93 5.01 5.76
N MET A 65 5.23 4.90 6.05
CA MET A 65 6.21 4.46 5.06
C MET A 65 5.99 2.99 4.68
N ASN A 66 5.69 2.12 5.65
CA ASN A 66 5.35 0.71 5.37
C ASN A 66 4.03 0.59 4.60
N GLU A 67 3.05 1.47 4.84
CA GLU A 67 1.81 1.50 4.05
C GLU A 67 2.10 1.86 2.59
N ALA A 68 2.94 2.87 2.36
CA ALA A 68 3.38 3.26 1.02
C ALA A 68 4.16 2.14 0.31
N ASP A 69 5.10 1.50 1.00
CA ASP A 69 5.85 0.36 0.48
C ASP A 69 4.92 -0.82 0.13
N SER A 70 3.93 -1.08 0.98
CA SER A 70 2.92 -2.12 0.74
C SER A 70 2.06 -1.80 -0.48
N ALA A 71 1.67 -0.54 -0.66
CA ALA A 71 0.94 -0.10 -1.85
C ALA A 71 1.77 -0.27 -3.13
N LYS A 72 3.09 -0.01 -3.07
CA LYS A 72 3.99 -0.26 -4.20
C LYS A 72 4.09 -1.74 -4.55
N VAL A 73 4.24 -2.62 -3.54
CA VAL A 73 4.24 -4.08 -3.75
C VAL A 73 2.90 -4.56 -4.34
N ALA A 74 1.78 -4.05 -3.82
CA ALA A 74 0.46 -4.37 -4.34
C ALA A 74 0.32 -3.98 -5.81
N ALA A 75 0.77 -2.76 -6.18
CA ALA A 75 0.71 -2.28 -7.55
C ALA A 75 1.51 -3.18 -8.51
N MET A 76 2.75 -3.55 -8.16
CA MET A 76 3.57 -4.46 -8.96
C MET A 76 2.90 -5.83 -9.15
N LEU A 77 2.36 -6.42 -8.09
CA LEU A 77 1.67 -7.71 -8.16
C LEU A 77 0.38 -7.64 -9.00
N GLN A 78 -0.36 -6.54 -8.88
CA GLN A 78 -1.54 -6.28 -9.71
C GLN A 78 -1.16 -6.11 -11.18
N GLU A 79 0.00 -5.50 -11.46
CA GLU A 79 0.54 -5.30 -12.80
C GLU A 79 0.97 -6.60 -13.49
N VAL A 80 1.12 -7.69 -12.75
CA VAL A 80 1.30 -9.05 -13.31
C VAL A 80 0.05 -9.93 -13.18
N GLY A 81 -1.10 -9.34 -12.85
CA GLY A 81 -2.42 -9.98 -12.87
C GLY A 81 -2.88 -10.61 -11.55
N TYR A 82 -2.11 -10.49 -10.46
CA TYR A 82 -2.54 -11.03 -9.17
C TYR A 82 -3.63 -10.16 -8.54
N GLN A 83 -4.54 -10.80 -7.81
CA GLN A 83 -5.62 -10.12 -7.09
C GLN A 83 -5.33 -10.01 -5.59
N PRO A 84 -5.67 -8.89 -4.94
CA PRO A 84 -5.59 -8.81 -3.48
C PRO A 84 -6.60 -9.76 -2.82
N THR A 85 -6.24 -10.31 -1.67
CA THR A 85 -7.16 -11.01 -0.77
C THR A 85 -6.93 -10.56 0.67
N ASP A 86 -7.99 -10.58 1.48
CA ASP A 86 -7.93 -10.33 2.92
C ASP A 86 -7.70 -11.63 3.72
N ASN A 87 -7.69 -12.78 3.04
CA ASN A 87 -7.51 -14.09 3.65
C ASN A 87 -6.16 -14.69 3.23
N GLU A 88 -5.23 -14.77 4.19
CA GLU A 88 -3.93 -15.41 4.01
C GLU A 88 -4.01 -16.87 3.51
N GLN A 89 -5.05 -17.62 3.85
CA GLN A 89 -5.20 -19.01 3.40
C GLN A 89 -5.50 -19.12 1.91
N GLU A 90 -6.06 -18.06 1.35
CA GLU A 90 -6.48 -17.96 -0.05
C GLU A 90 -5.38 -17.42 -0.96
N ALA A 91 -4.32 -16.87 -0.38
CA ALA A 91 -3.21 -16.29 -1.10
C ALA A 91 -2.29 -17.38 -1.70
N ASP A 92 -1.74 -17.04 -2.86
CA ASP A 92 -0.66 -17.74 -3.54
C ASP A 92 0.70 -17.10 -3.21
N ILE A 93 0.71 -15.84 -2.76
CA ILE A 93 1.87 -15.16 -2.19
C ILE A 93 1.48 -14.36 -0.94
N VAL A 94 2.29 -14.47 0.11
CA VAL A 94 2.10 -13.73 1.37
C VAL A 94 3.29 -12.82 1.61
N VAL A 95 3.05 -11.53 1.78
CA VAL A 95 4.07 -10.52 2.07
C VAL A 95 3.80 -9.90 3.44
N LEU A 96 4.77 -9.95 4.34
CA LEU A 96 4.76 -9.23 5.61
C LEU A 96 5.67 -8.01 5.48
N ASN A 97 5.14 -6.81 5.71
CA ASN A 97 5.90 -5.57 5.72
C ASN A 97 5.92 -4.97 7.13
N SER A 98 7.12 -4.90 7.73
CA SER A 98 7.29 -4.59 9.15
C SER A 98 8.26 -3.44 9.42
N CYS A 99 7.99 -2.65 10.47
CA CYS A 99 8.90 -1.67 11.05
C CYS A 99 9.58 -2.18 12.34
N VAL A 100 10.90 -1.94 12.47
CA VAL A 100 11.69 -2.26 13.68
C VAL A 100 12.22 -1.01 14.36
N VAL A 101 11.29 -0.32 15.01
CA VAL A 101 11.66 0.66 16.04
C VAL A 101 11.22 0.22 17.44
N ARG A 102 10.42 -0.85 17.56
CA ARG A 102 9.83 -1.27 18.85
C ARG A 102 9.70 -2.78 18.98
N GLN A 103 10.06 -3.31 20.14
CA GLN A 103 9.96 -4.73 20.48
C GLN A 103 8.56 -5.32 20.25
N ALA A 104 7.51 -4.58 20.63
CA ALA A 104 6.13 -5.06 20.46
C ALA A 104 5.73 -5.29 18.97
N ALA A 105 6.36 -4.59 18.02
CA ALA A 105 6.13 -4.84 16.60
C ALA A 105 6.86 -6.11 16.15
N GLU A 106 8.11 -6.31 16.58
CA GLU A 106 8.88 -7.53 16.34
C GLU A 106 8.17 -8.78 16.88
N ASP A 107 7.64 -8.71 18.10
CA ASP A 107 6.95 -9.83 18.74
C ASP A 107 5.70 -10.25 17.94
N ARG A 108 4.95 -9.27 17.43
CA ARG A 108 3.77 -9.52 16.58
C ARG A 108 4.15 -10.15 15.25
N VAL A 109 5.22 -9.66 14.62
CA VAL A 109 5.71 -10.20 13.34
C VAL A 109 6.19 -11.62 13.53
N SER A 110 6.97 -11.87 14.58
CA SER A 110 7.45 -13.21 14.96
C SER A 110 6.29 -14.16 15.20
N GLY A 111 5.25 -13.71 15.93
CA GLY A 111 4.02 -14.48 16.14
C GLY A 111 3.28 -14.80 14.84
N LYS A 112 3.15 -13.81 13.93
CA LYS A 112 2.51 -14.00 12.62
C LYS A 112 3.31 -14.96 11.73
N LEU A 113 4.63 -14.84 11.69
CA LEU A 113 5.53 -15.75 10.97
C LEU A 113 5.41 -17.19 11.46
N ASN A 114 5.33 -17.39 12.78
CA ASN A 114 5.13 -18.72 13.36
C ASN A 114 3.76 -19.30 13.02
N ALA A 115 2.71 -18.47 13.01
CA ALA A 115 1.37 -18.91 12.58
C ALA A 115 1.37 -19.33 11.10
N LEU A 116 2.05 -18.57 10.24
CA LEU A 116 2.17 -18.85 8.81
C LEU A 116 3.04 -20.08 8.52
N ALA A 117 3.91 -20.51 9.43
CA ALA A 117 4.68 -21.74 9.27
C ALA A 117 3.78 -22.97 9.04
N ARG A 118 2.61 -23.03 9.70
CA ARG A 118 1.65 -24.11 9.45
C ARG A 118 1.04 -24.03 8.06
N LEU A 119 0.70 -22.83 7.59
CA LEU A 119 0.17 -22.60 6.25
C LEU A 119 1.21 -22.95 5.18
N LYS A 120 2.47 -22.54 5.35
CA LYS A 120 3.59 -22.88 4.46
C LYS A 120 3.84 -24.39 4.37
N ARG A 121 3.62 -25.15 5.45
CA ARG A 121 3.67 -26.62 5.40
C ARG A 121 2.53 -27.23 4.58
N GLN A 122 1.38 -26.58 4.53
CA GLN A 122 0.24 -27.03 3.72
C GLN A 122 0.36 -26.61 2.26
N LYS A 123 0.99 -25.46 2.02
CA LYS A 123 1.26 -24.86 0.70
C LYS A 123 2.74 -24.55 0.55
N PRO A 124 3.60 -25.55 0.31
CA PRO A 124 5.05 -25.34 0.24
C PRO A 124 5.44 -24.44 -0.95
N GLU A 125 4.66 -24.44 -2.03
CA GLU A 125 4.90 -23.57 -3.18
C GLU A 125 4.52 -22.09 -2.97
N MET A 126 3.75 -21.76 -1.93
CA MET A 126 3.32 -20.38 -1.64
C MET A 126 4.51 -19.56 -1.13
N PRO A 127 5.00 -18.53 -1.85
CA PRO A 127 6.09 -17.71 -1.36
C PRO A 127 5.66 -16.91 -0.14
N LEU A 128 6.44 -17.02 0.94
CA LEU A 128 6.34 -16.22 2.13
C LEU A 128 7.50 -15.22 2.15
N VAL A 129 7.16 -13.95 2.14
CA VAL A 129 8.12 -12.86 1.98
C VAL A 129 8.06 -11.93 3.19
N LEU A 130 9.22 -11.55 3.71
CA LEU A 130 9.34 -10.52 4.75
C LEU A 130 10.13 -9.33 4.21
N THR A 131 9.59 -8.13 4.38
CA THR A 131 10.22 -6.87 3.99
C THR A 131 10.00 -5.77 5.03
N GLY A 132 10.57 -4.60 4.77
CA GLY A 132 10.54 -3.43 5.62
C GLY A 132 11.79 -3.30 6.51
N CYS A 133 11.81 -2.25 7.33
CA CYS A 133 12.96 -1.89 8.17
C CYS A 133 13.41 -3.01 9.13
N MET A 134 12.56 -4.01 9.40
CA MET A 134 12.90 -5.19 10.19
C MET A 134 14.03 -6.02 9.58
N VAL A 135 14.05 -6.11 8.26
CA VAL A 135 15.00 -6.97 7.53
C VAL A 135 16.37 -6.30 7.46
N THR A 136 16.39 -4.98 7.33
CA THR A 136 17.59 -4.16 7.22
C THR A 136 18.56 -4.45 8.36
N LYS A 137 19.76 -4.94 8.02
CA LYS A 137 20.84 -5.33 8.96
C LYS A 137 20.58 -6.57 9.84
N GLN A 138 19.41 -7.20 9.79
CA GLN A 138 19.09 -8.40 10.59
C GLN A 138 18.78 -9.64 9.75
N GLN A 139 18.94 -9.55 8.43
CA GLN A 139 18.54 -10.60 7.49
C GLN A 139 19.10 -11.99 7.83
N GLU A 140 20.39 -12.12 8.14
CA GLU A 140 21.00 -13.42 8.45
C GLU A 140 20.46 -14.04 9.73
N LYS A 141 20.23 -13.23 10.77
CA LYS A 141 19.59 -13.67 12.02
C LYS A 141 18.15 -14.13 11.77
N LEU A 142 17.41 -13.39 10.96
CA LEU A 142 16.02 -13.71 10.62
C LEU A 142 15.91 -14.97 9.76
N LYS A 143 16.83 -15.20 8.83
CA LYS A 143 16.91 -16.45 8.04
C LYS A 143 17.11 -17.67 8.93
N GLN A 144 18.00 -17.56 9.93
CA GLN A 144 18.24 -18.64 10.90
C GLN A 144 17.02 -18.88 11.80
N GLN A 145 16.34 -17.81 12.22
CA GLN A 145 15.18 -17.90 13.11
C GLN A 145 13.90 -18.37 12.39
N PHE A 146 13.71 -17.99 11.13
CA PHE A 146 12.51 -18.25 10.34
C PHE A 146 12.88 -18.88 8.98
N PRO A 147 13.37 -20.13 8.97
CA PRO A 147 13.83 -20.80 7.74
C PRO A 147 12.70 -21.12 6.75
N HIS A 148 11.44 -20.98 7.16
CA HIS A 148 10.27 -21.16 6.31
C HIS A 148 9.87 -19.92 5.49
N VAL A 149 10.57 -18.80 5.67
CA VAL A 149 10.42 -17.59 4.85
C VAL A 149 11.34 -17.72 3.64
N ASP A 150 10.77 -17.60 2.44
CA ASP A 150 11.50 -17.84 1.19
C ASP A 150 12.36 -16.64 0.78
N LEU A 151 11.88 -15.42 1.06
CA LEU A 151 12.56 -14.20 0.67
C LEU A 151 12.53 -13.14 1.78
N PHE A 152 13.69 -12.57 2.02
CA PHE A 152 13.88 -11.37 2.83
C PHE A 152 14.51 -10.30 1.95
N PHE A 153 13.89 -9.13 1.87
CA PHE A 153 14.45 -8.03 1.07
C PHE A 153 14.21 -6.67 1.74
N ASP A 154 15.14 -5.74 1.53
CA ASP A 154 15.02 -4.36 2.01
C ASP A 154 13.97 -3.58 1.22
N PRO A 155 13.27 -2.61 1.82
CA PRO A 155 12.29 -1.78 1.10
C PRO A 155 12.91 -0.97 -0.05
N SER A 156 14.23 -0.86 -0.17
CA SER A 156 14.89 -0.26 -1.33
C SER A 156 15.11 -1.22 -2.50
N GLU A 157 14.87 -2.53 -2.31
CA GLU A 157 15.23 -3.61 -3.24
C GLU A 157 13.99 -4.37 -3.74
N PHE A 158 12.94 -3.65 -4.11
CA PHE A 158 11.68 -4.24 -4.60
C PHE A 158 11.87 -5.20 -5.78
N ASP A 159 12.90 -5.00 -6.60
CA ASP A 159 13.24 -5.87 -7.74
C ASP A 159 13.56 -7.30 -7.29
N LYS A 160 13.98 -7.52 -6.04
CA LYS A 160 14.18 -8.87 -5.50
C LYS A 160 12.89 -9.69 -5.47
N LEU A 161 11.72 -9.05 -5.50
CA LEU A 161 10.43 -9.73 -5.58
C LEU A 161 10.33 -10.58 -6.87
N GLN A 162 11.06 -10.23 -7.93
CA GLN A 162 11.16 -11.01 -9.17
C GLN A 162 11.68 -12.45 -8.94
N GLN A 163 12.43 -12.70 -7.85
CA GLN A 163 12.94 -14.04 -7.50
C GLN A 163 11.82 -15.01 -7.12
N VAL A 164 10.71 -14.49 -6.58
CA VAL A 164 9.55 -15.29 -6.15
C VAL A 164 8.34 -15.08 -7.05
N VAL A 165 8.32 -14.02 -7.84
CA VAL A 165 7.32 -13.74 -8.87
C VAL A 165 8.03 -13.44 -10.19
N PRO A 166 8.46 -14.49 -10.94
CA PRO A 166 9.20 -14.33 -12.19
C PRO A 166 8.44 -13.52 -13.26
N GLU A 167 7.11 -13.47 -13.16
CA GLU A 167 6.26 -12.66 -14.06
C GLU A 167 6.60 -11.16 -13.99
N LEU A 168 7.17 -10.68 -12.86
CA LEU A 168 7.61 -9.29 -12.72
C LEU A 168 8.82 -8.95 -13.59
N ALA A 169 9.71 -9.92 -13.85
CA ALA A 169 10.89 -9.70 -14.70
C ALA A 169 10.54 -9.52 -16.18
N MET A 170 9.27 -9.72 -16.56
CA MET A 170 8.78 -9.53 -17.93
C MET A 170 8.23 -8.12 -18.19
N LEU A 171 8.21 -7.26 -17.18
CA LEU A 171 7.70 -5.89 -17.26
C LEU A 171 8.79 -4.83 -17.55
N ASP A 172 10.06 -5.23 -17.56
CA ASP A 172 11.24 -4.37 -17.78
C ASP A 172 11.59 -4.17 -19.26
#